data_AF-A0A8J5SUB2-F1
#
_entry.id   AF-A0A8J5SUB2-F1
#
_cell.length_a   1.000
_cell.length_b   1.000
_cell.length_c   1.000
_cell.angle_alpha   90.00
_cell.angle_beta   90.00
_cell.angle_gamma   90.00
#
_symmetry.space_group_name_H-M   'P 1'
#
loop_
_entity.id
_entity.type
_entity.pdbx_description
1 polymer ?
#
loop_
_entity_poly.entity_id
_entity_poly.type
_entity_poly.pdbx_seq_one_letter_code
_entity_poly.pdbx_strand_id
1 'polypeptide(L)'
;MISEDAFIMPCKGILQLCAMSLPDLWRSRRSLKDVEGFDHSVVNETLGACGELPRKQQGPCQPYYIWQCGYTKKLSKVYSLMNFNFSEPIHSCFGETKIEFLHDGTCHGFAVWIDWVLDDKKSVVLTTGPVYRYWKQGVQLFSKPVKVNPTRKLAI
;
A
#
# COMPACT_ATOMS: atom_id res chain seq x y z
N MET A 1 -3.93 -27.20 -22.09
CA MET A 1 -2.54 -27.22 -21.59
C MET A 1 -1.73 -26.27 -22.47
N ILE A 2 -0.78 -25.55 -21.89
CA ILE A 2 0.13 -24.65 -22.61
C ILE A 2 1.31 -25.51 -23.11
N SER A 3 1.96 -25.14 -24.23
CA SER A 3 3.17 -25.82 -24.72
C SER A 3 4.32 -25.71 -23.72
N GLU A 4 5.21 -26.70 -23.65
CA GLU A 4 6.42 -26.64 -22.81
C GLU A 4 7.30 -25.42 -23.16
N ASP A 5 7.29 -25.00 -24.43
CA ASP A 5 8.09 -23.87 -24.94
C ASP A 5 7.31 -22.54 -24.95
N ALA A 6 6.14 -22.49 -24.30
CA ALA A 6 5.31 -21.30 -24.34
C ALA A 6 5.96 -20.14 -23.58
N PHE A 7 6.08 -19.00 -24.26
CA PHE A 7 6.56 -17.77 -23.66
C PHE A 7 5.45 -17.08 -22.84
N ILE A 8 5.75 -16.74 -21.59
CA ILE A 8 4.80 -16.10 -20.67
C ILE A 8 5.23 -14.65 -20.42
N MET A 9 4.33 -13.72 -20.73
CA MET A 9 4.56 -12.28 -20.55
C MET A 9 3.31 -11.64 -19.93
N PRO A 10 3.44 -10.88 -18.81
CA PRO A 10 4.65 -10.70 -18.00
C PRO A 10 5.12 -12.03 -17.38
N CYS A 11 6.43 -12.20 -17.18
CA CYS A 11 6.97 -13.44 -16.60
C CYS A 11 6.83 -13.46 -15.06
N LYS A 12 6.76 -12.28 -14.44
CA LYS A 12 6.67 -12.14 -12.98
C LYS A 12 5.92 -10.88 -12.55
N GLY A 13 5.10 -11.00 -11.51
CA GLY A 13 4.59 -9.88 -10.73
C GLY A 13 5.36 -9.71 -9.41
N ILE A 14 5.62 -8.48 -8.99
CA ILE A 14 6.24 -8.18 -7.69
C ILE A 14 5.34 -7.22 -6.93
N LEU A 15 4.85 -7.64 -5.76
CA LEU A 15 4.13 -6.75 -4.85
C LEU A 15 5.12 -5.86 -4.13
N GLN A 16 5.11 -4.59 -4.47
CA GLN A 16 5.91 -3.55 -3.83
C GLN A 16 5.17 -2.90 -2.68
N LEU A 17 5.92 -2.44 -1.69
CA LEU A 17 5.40 -1.73 -0.52
C LEU A 17 6.29 -0.52 -0.17
N CYS A 18 5.67 0.58 0.24
CA CYS A 18 6.36 1.76 0.75
C CYS A 18 5.58 2.39 1.90
N ALA A 19 6.28 2.79 2.97
CA ALA A 19 5.69 3.55 4.06
C ALA A 19 5.56 5.03 3.67
N MET A 20 4.37 5.60 3.89
CA MET A 20 4.00 6.89 3.33
C MET A 20 3.48 7.86 4.40
N SER A 21 3.81 9.14 4.22
CA SER A 21 3.09 10.25 4.83
C SER A 21 1.96 10.67 3.90
N LEU A 22 0.71 10.55 4.35
CA LEU A 22 -0.52 10.83 3.59
C LEU A 22 -1.54 11.58 4.48
N PRO A 23 -1.20 12.75 5.05
CA PRO A 23 -2.02 13.43 6.05
C PRO A 23 -3.42 13.78 5.54
N ASP A 24 -3.55 14.26 4.30
CA ASP A 24 -4.84 14.71 3.76
C ASP A 24 -5.76 13.51 3.50
N LEU A 25 -5.24 12.44 2.92
CA LEU A 25 -5.97 11.18 2.74
C LEU A 25 -6.36 10.53 4.07
N TRP A 26 -5.47 10.54 5.05
CA TRP A 26 -5.77 9.99 6.37
C TRP A 26 -6.88 10.80 7.05
N ARG A 27 -6.84 12.14 6.96
CA ARG A 27 -7.89 13.02 7.49
C ARG A 27 -9.22 12.81 6.79
N SER A 28 -9.24 12.68 5.46
CA SER A 28 -10.48 12.47 4.70
C SER A 28 -11.16 11.13 4.99
N ARG A 29 -10.43 10.18 5.59
CA ARG A 29 -10.92 8.86 6.00
C ARG A 29 -11.00 8.70 7.51
N ARG A 30 -10.63 9.69 8.31
CA ARG A 30 -10.66 9.57 9.78
C ARG A 30 -12.10 9.34 10.23
N SER A 31 -12.30 8.39 11.15
CA SER A 31 -13.61 8.12 11.71
C SER A 31 -14.26 9.39 12.27
N LEU A 32 -15.52 9.58 11.93
CA LEU A 32 -16.36 10.65 12.44
C LEU A 32 -17.06 10.21 13.73
N LYS A 33 -17.38 11.17 14.59
CA LYS A 33 -18.19 10.99 15.79
C LYS A 33 -19.18 12.15 15.83
N ASP A 34 -19.04 13.04 16.80
CA ASP A 34 -19.79 14.29 16.81
C ASP A 34 -19.23 15.25 15.76
N VAL A 35 -20.09 15.69 14.85
CA VAL A 35 -19.83 16.78 13.91
C VAL A 35 -21.03 17.72 13.98
N GLU A 36 -20.79 18.95 14.45
CA GLU A 36 -21.81 19.98 14.65
C GLU A 36 -22.99 19.51 15.53
N GLY A 37 -22.73 18.68 16.56
CA GLY A 37 -23.75 18.19 17.48
C GLY A 37 -24.54 16.97 17.01
N PHE A 38 -24.16 16.37 15.87
CA PHE A 38 -24.78 15.16 15.34
C PHE A 38 -23.80 13.98 15.35
N ASP A 39 -24.27 12.82 15.81
CA ASP A 39 -23.47 11.59 15.76
C ASP A 39 -23.43 11.01 14.33
N HIS A 40 -22.23 11.02 13.75
CA HIS A 40 -21.93 10.46 12.44
C HIS A 40 -21.23 9.09 12.52
N SER A 41 -21.18 8.45 13.70
CA SER A 41 -20.47 7.18 13.88
C SER A 41 -20.94 6.06 12.93
N VAL A 42 -22.23 6.07 12.56
CA VAL A 42 -22.88 5.07 11.70
C VAL A 42 -22.30 5.00 10.28
N VAL A 43 -21.74 6.10 9.73
CA VAL A 43 -21.23 6.10 8.35
C VAL A 43 -19.80 5.56 8.23
N ASN A 44 -19.09 5.40 9.35
CA ASN A 44 -17.67 5.04 9.36
C ASN A 44 -17.38 3.69 8.71
N GLU A 45 -18.26 2.71 8.96
CA GLU A 45 -18.12 1.38 8.37
C GLU A 45 -18.32 1.43 6.85
N THR A 46 -19.37 2.10 6.39
CA THR A 46 -19.70 2.23 4.97
C THR A 46 -18.62 2.96 4.17
N LEU A 47 -18.00 3.99 4.76
CA LEU A 47 -16.99 4.81 4.08
C LEU A 47 -15.57 4.22 4.14
N GLY A 48 -15.39 3.08 4.81
CA GLY A 48 -14.07 2.49 5.03
C GLY A 48 -13.17 3.41 5.85
N ALA A 49 -13.70 3.95 6.95
CA ALA A 49 -12.97 4.86 7.80
C ALA A 49 -11.69 4.19 8.34
N CYS A 50 -10.67 5.02 8.56
CA CYS A 50 -9.49 4.72 9.36
C CYS A 50 -9.48 5.64 10.58
N GLY A 51 -8.49 5.53 11.46
CA GLY A 51 -8.46 6.42 12.63
C GLY A 51 -9.47 6.00 13.69
N GLU A 52 -9.04 5.76 14.93
CA GLU A 52 -9.95 5.56 16.08
C GLU A 52 -11.05 4.48 15.96
N LEU A 53 -10.91 3.54 15.02
CA LEU A 53 -11.76 2.35 14.93
C LEU A 53 -11.73 1.54 16.24
N PRO A 54 -12.81 0.81 16.58
CA PRO A 54 -12.81 -0.14 17.69
C PRO A 54 -11.58 -1.08 17.64
N ARG A 55 -10.94 -1.31 18.79
CA ARG A 55 -9.60 -1.94 18.87
C ARG A 55 -9.58 -3.32 18.19
N LYS A 56 -8.51 -3.54 17.40
CA LYS A 56 -8.14 -4.71 16.55
C LYS A 56 -8.59 -4.67 15.08
N GLN A 57 -9.43 -3.71 14.67
CA GLN A 57 -9.72 -3.55 13.24
C GLN A 57 -8.70 -2.60 12.60
N GLN A 58 -7.95 -3.11 11.63
CA GLN A 58 -7.19 -2.27 10.71
C GLN A 58 -8.08 -1.95 9.52
N GLY A 59 -8.05 -0.69 9.06
CA GLY A 59 -8.81 -0.31 7.88
C GLY A 59 -8.43 -1.17 6.67
N PRO A 60 -9.37 -1.44 5.75
CA PRO A 60 -9.09 -2.21 4.55
C PRO A 60 -8.02 -1.52 3.70
N CYS A 61 -7.28 -2.31 2.91
CA CYS A 61 -6.47 -1.75 1.83
C CYS A 61 -7.43 -1.26 0.73
N GLN A 62 -7.38 0.02 0.41
CA GLN A 62 -8.31 0.67 -0.52
C GLN A 62 -7.56 1.29 -1.71
N PRO A 63 -8.14 1.31 -2.93
CA PRO A 63 -7.46 1.79 -4.11
C PRO A 63 -7.56 3.32 -4.26
N TYR A 64 -6.41 4.00 -4.41
CA TYR A 64 -6.34 5.45 -4.60
C TYR A 64 -5.36 5.87 -5.69
N TYR A 65 -5.66 6.95 -6.40
CA TYR A 65 -4.65 7.70 -7.13
C TYR A 65 -3.86 8.53 -6.12
N ILE A 66 -2.74 8.01 -5.62
CA ILE A 66 -1.97 8.68 -4.55
C ILE A 66 -1.59 10.11 -4.95
N TRP A 67 -1.31 10.35 -6.23
CA TRP A 67 -0.97 11.69 -6.73
C TRP A 67 -2.11 12.73 -6.58
N GLN A 68 -3.37 12.29 -6.41
CA GLN A 68 -4.53 13.16 -6.18
C GLN A 68 -4.87 13.32 -4.69
N CYS A 69 -4.13 12.67 -3.79
CA CYS A 69 -4.45 12.59 -2.37
C CYS A 69 -3.86 13.73 -1.53
N GLY A 70 -3.63 14.90 -2.12
CA GLY A 70 -3.00 16.05 -1.45
C GLY A 70 -1.51 15.84 -1.21
N TYR A 71 -1.03 16.23 -0.03
CA TYR A 71 0.37 16.07 0.34
C TYR A 71 0.74 14.58 0.48
N THR A 72 1.81 14.18 -0.20
CA THR A 72 2.35 12.83 -0.11
C THR A 72 3.87 12.85 0.01
N LYS A 73 4.42 11.97 0.85
CA LYS A 73 5.88 11.80 1.01
C LYS A 73 6.24 10.34 1.29
N LYS A 74 7.20 9.79 0.55
CA LYS A 74 7.81 8.48 0.87
C LYS A 74 8.64 8.62 2.15
N LEU A 75 8.43 7.73 3.11
CA LEU A 75 9.17 7.71 4.38
C LEU A 75 10.16 6.54 4.47
N SER A 76 10.08 5.57 3.57
CA SER A 76 10.99 4.42 3.48
C SER A 76 11.49 4.21 2.05
N LYS A 77 12.44 3.28 1.90
CA LYS A 77 12.68 2.63 0.58
C LYS A 77 11.42 1.88 0.13
N VAL A 78 11.41 1.49 -1.14
CA VAL A 78 10.42 0.53 -1.66
C VAL A 78 10.94 -0.87 -1.35
N TYR A 79 10.07 -1.72 -0.83
CA TYR A 79 10.37 -3.11 -0.47
C TYR A 79 9.54 -4.05 -1.34
N SER A 80 10.19 -5.06 -1.92
CA SER A 80 9.52 -6.18 -2.57
C SER A 80 8.96 -7.11 -1.49
N LEU A 81 7.65 -7.10 -1.29
CA LEU A 81 6.97 -7.89 -0.27
C LEU A 81 6.71 -9.32 -0.74
N MET A 82 6.23 -9.49 -1.98
CA MET A 82 5.88 -10.79 -2.56
C MET A 82 6.26 -10.87 -4.02
N ASN A 83 6.51 -12.09 -4.50
CA ASN A 83 6.92 -12.39 -5.85
C ASN A 83 5.99 -13.47 -6.42
N PHE A 84 5.46 -13.23 -7.61
CA PHE A 84 4.57 -14.15 -8.31
C PHE A 84 5.23 -14.58 -9.61
N ASN A 85 5.74 -15.82 -9.68
CA ASN A 85 6.28 -16.39 -10.90
C ASN A 85 5.14 -16.94 -11.75
N PHE A 86 4.95 -16.41 -12.96
CA PHE A 86 3.81 -16.79 -13.81
C PHE A 86 4.06 -18.06 -14.62
N SER A 87 5.28 -18.60 -14.57
CA SER A 87 5.61 -19.92 -15.10
C SER A 87 5.23 -21.05 -14.13
N GLU A 88 4.88 -20.71 -12.88
CA GLU A 88 4.48 -21.68 -11.86
C GLU A 88 2.96 -21.67 -11.66
N PRO A 89 2.34 -22.82 -11.34
CA PRO A 89 0.96 -22.85 -10.91
C PRO A 89 0.70 -21.94 -9.70
N ILE A 90 -0.48 -21.34 -9.66
CA ILE A 90 -0.91 -20.47 -8.55
C ILE A 90 -0.90 -21.27 -7.24
N HIS A 91 -0.28 -20.70 -6.22
CA HIS A 91 -0.21 -21.25 -4.89
C HIS A 91 -0.28 -20.14 -3.83
N SER A 92 -0.66 -20.51 -2.61
CA SER A 92 -0.66 -19.59 -1.47
C SER A 92 0.76 -19.13 -1.15
N CYS A 93 0.93 -17.84 -0.91
CA CYS A 93 2.20 -17.25 -0.53
C CYS A 93 1.99 -16.16 0.52
N PHE A 94 3.02 -15.92 1.33
CA PHE A 94 3.02 -14.93 2.40
C PHE A 94 4.34 -14.17 2.35
N GLY A 95 4.29 -12.87 2.64
CA GLY A 95 5.47 -12.01 2.71
C GLY A 95 5.44 -11.20 3.99
N GLU A 96 6.58 -11.15 4.68
CA GLU A 96 6.81 -10.30 5.86
C GLU A 96 8.05 -9.46 5.56
N THR A 97 8.08 -8.21 6.03
CA THR A 97 9.28 -7.39 5.89
C THR A 97 9.45 -6.39 7.02
N LYS A 98 10.70 -5.99 7.26
CA LYS A 98 11.05 -4.95 8.23
C LYS A 98 11.35 -3.66 7.48
N ILE A 99 10.55 -2.64 7.79
CA ILE A 99 10.69 -1.32 7.19
C ILE A 99 11.68 -0.49 7.98
N GLU A 100 12.65 0.05 7.24
CA GLU A 100 13.57 1.07 7.69
C GLU A 100 13.14 2.41 7.11
N PHE A 101 12.93 3.38 7.99
CA PHE A 101 12.56 4.73 7.58
C PHE A 101 13.81 5.50 7.16
N LEU A 102 13.68 6.29 6.10
CA LEU A 102 14.75 7.15 5.59
C LEU A 102 14.63 8.58 6.09
N HIS A 103 13.44 8.98 6.54
CA HIS A 103 13.13 10.36 6.89
C HIS A 103 12.27 10.42 8.14
N ASP A 104 12.47 11.48 8.92
CA ASP A 104 11.55 11.86 9.98
C ASP A 104 10.18 12.23 9.42
N GLY A 105 9.13 11.94 10.19
CA GLY A 105 7.78 12.35 9.87
C GLY A 105 6.71 11.60 10.62
N THR A 106 5.49 11.70 10.10
CA THR A 106 4.34 10.91 10.54
C THR A 106 3.97 9.94 9.43
N CYS A 107 4.11 8.65 9.69
CA CYS A 107 3.65 7.57 8.82
C CYS A 107 2.15 7.36 9.03
N HIS A 108 1.39 7.46 7.95
CA HIS A 108 -0.07 7.32 7.99
C HIS A 108 -0.53 5.95 7.49
N GLY A 109 0.36 5.17 6.86
CA GLY A 109 0.05 3.87 6.33
C GLY A 109 1.07 3.40 5.29
N PHE A 110 0.71 2.31 4.61
CA PHE A 110 1.49 1.73 3.52
C PHE A 110 0.79 1.93 2.18
N ALA A 111 1.57 2.23 1.14
CA ALA A 111 1.16 2.12 -0.24
C ALA A 111 1.74 0.84 -0.83
N VAL A 112 0.92 0.10 -1.58
CA VAL A 112 1.29 -1.12 -2.29
C VAL A 112 0.88 -1.05 -3.76
N TRP A 113 1.67 -1.67 -4.62
CA TRP A 113 1.43 -1.73 -6.07
C TRP A 113 2.18 -2.93 -6.67
N ILE A 114 1.90 -3.24 -7.94
CA ILE A 114 2.61 -4.31 -8.66
C ILE A 114 3.65 -3.71 -9.61
N ASP A 115 4.84 -4.27 -9.59
CA ASP A 115 5.80 -4.15 -10.68
C ASP A 115 5.71 -5.42 -11.54
N TRP A 116 5.50 -5.23 -12.84
CA TRP A 116 5.44 -6.30 -13.84
C TRP A 116 6.80 -6.43 -14.50
N VAL A 117 7.44 -7.59 -14.34
CA VAL A 117 8.66 -7.94 -15.07
C VAL A 117 8.23 -8.57 -16.39
N LEU A 118 8.61 -7.93 -17.49
CA LEU A 118 8.13 -8.32 -18.82
C LEU A 118 9.03 -9.38 -19.48
N ASP A 119 10.27 -9.53 -19.02
CA ASP A 119 11.25 -10.44 -19.60
C ASP A 119 12.06 -11.20 -18.53
N ASP A 120 12.56 -12.39 -18.88
CA ASP A 120 13.29 -13.24 -17.93
C ASP A 120 14.65 -12.65 -17.52
N LYS A 121 15.22 -11.78 -18.36
CA LYS A 121 16.45 -11.04 -18.02
C LYS A 121 16.20 -9.89 -17.03
N LYS A 122 14.94 -9.64 -16.65
CA LYS A 122 14.51 -8.54 -15.77
C LYS A 122 14.98 -7.18 -16.26
N SER A 123 15.14 -7.02 -17.56
CA SER A 123 15.62 -5.79 -18.18
C SER A 123 14.48 -4.78 -18.38
N VAL A 124 13.23 -5.26 -18.45
CA VAL A 124 12.05 -4.41 -18.63
C VAL A 124 11.08 -4.62 -17.48
N VAL A 125 10.89 -3.55 -16.68
CA VAL A 125 9.96 -3.54 -15.54
C VAL A 125 8.95 -2.42 -15.73
N LEU A 126 7.67 -2.78 -15.81
CA LEU A 126 6.54 -1.85 -15.82
C LEU A 126 6.01 -1.71 -14.38
N THR A 127 6.24 -0.56 -13.76
CA THR A 127 5.70 -0.28 -12.42
C THR A 127 4.32 0.37 -12.47
N THR A 128 3.39 -0.10 -11.62
CA THR A 128 2.08 0.55 -11.38
C THR A 128 2.12 1.50 -10.17
N GLY A 129 3.33 1.78 -9.67
CA GLY A 129 3.53 2.63 -8.51
C GLY A 129 3.18 4.10 -8.73
N PRO A 130 3.21 4.90 -7.65
CA PRO A 130 2.66 6.26 -7.63
C PRO A 130 3.47 7.28 -8.44
N VAL A 131 4.58 6.85 -9.06
CA VAL A 131 5.36 7.69 -10.00
C VAL A 131 4.55 7.95 -11.27
N TYR A 132 3.77 6.95 -11.72
CA TYR A 132 2.89 7.08 -12.87
C TYR A 132 1.45 7.33 -12.42
N ARG A 133 0.74 8.16 -13.19
CA ARG A 133 -0.60 8.68 -12.81
C ARG A 133 -1.76 7.87 -13.38
N TYR A 134 -1.48 6.76 -14.06
CA TYR A 134 -2.48 5.95 -14.77
C TYR A 134 -3.18 4.93 -13.88
N TRP A 135 -2.49 4.43 -12.84
CA TRP A 135 -3.00 3.39 -11.96
C TRP A 135 -3.28 3.90 -10.56
N LYS A 136 -4.27 3.27 -9.92
CA LYS A 136 -4.47 3.40 -8.47
C LYS A 136 -3.50 2.47 -7.76
N GLN A 137 -3.04 2.90 -6.60
CA GLN A 137 -2.25 2.09 -5.67
C GLN A 137 -3.17 1.62 -4.53
N GLY A 138 -2.90 0.44 -3.99
CA GLY A 138 -3.51 0.02 -2.73
C GLY A 138 -2.92 0.83 -1.59
N VAL A 139 -3.76 1.38 -0.72
CA VAL A 139 -3.31 2.10 0.48
C VAL A 139 -3.99 1.50 1.69
N GLN A 140 -3.19 1.07 2.65
CA GLN A 140 -3.64 0.63 3.97
C GLN A 140 -3.28 1.70 5.00
N LEU A 141 -4.28 2.46 5.43
CA LEU A 141 -4.11 3.51 6.43
C LEU A 141 -4.11 2.93 7.84
N PHE A 142 -3.29 3.50 8.72
CA PHE A 142 -3.24 3.13 10.12
C PHE A 142 -4.39 3.71 10.92
N SER A 143 -4.84 2.95 11.94
CA SER A 143 -5.79 3.43 12.94
C SER A 143 -5.23 4.59 13.78
N LYS A 144 -3.90 4.65 13.95
CA LYS A 144 -3.21 5.78 14.55
C LYS A 144 -1.92 6.05 13.77
N PRO A 145 -1.72 7.28 13.25
CA PRO A 145 -0.48 7.63 12.60
C PRO A 145 0.72 7.46 13.55
N VAL A 146 1.84 7.01 13.01
CA VAL A 146 3.04 6.67 13.79
C VAL A 146 4.13 7.70 13.52
N LYS A 147 4.71 8.29 14.57
CA LYS A 147 5.91 9.11 14.44
C LYS A 147 7.12 8.23 14.10
N VAL A 148 7.82 8.55 13.04
CA VAL A 148 8.96 7.76 12.54
C VAL A 148 10.17 8.64 12.35
N ASN A 149 11.33 8.01 12.48
CA ASN A 149 12.65 8.59 12.26
C ASN A 149 13.58 7.48 11.73
N PRO A 150 14.76 7.83 11.20
CA PRO A 150 15.67 6.82 10.64
C PRO A 150 16.18 5.75 11.62
N THR A 151 16.08 5.97 12.92
CA THR A 151 16.51 4.99 13.95
C THR A 151 15.42 3.97 14.30
N ARG A 152 14.16 4.23 13.94
CA ARG A 152 13.03 3.34 14.25
C ARG A 152 12.85 2.28 13.15
N LYS A 153 12.52 1.06 13.55
CA LYS A 153 12.12 -0.03 12.63
C LYS A 153 10.65 -0.41 12.87
N LEU A 154 9.93 -0.78 11.82
CA LEU A 154 8.55 -1.27 11.89
C LEU A 154 8.45 -2.60 11.14
N ALA A 155 7.98 -3.65 11.81
CA ALA A 155 7.67 -4.93 11.18
C ALA A 155 6.22 -4.93 10.68
N ILE A 156 5.98 -5.55 9.53
CA ILE A 156 4.66 -5.72 8.90
C ILE A 156 4.48 -7.20 8.60
#